data_AF-A0A3M1WU81-F1
#
_entry.id   AF-A0A3M1WU81-F1
#
_cell.length_a   1.000
_cell.length_b   1.000
_cell.length_c   1.000
_cell.angle_alpha   90.00
_cell.angle_beta   90.00
_cell.angle_gamma   90.00
#
_symmetry.space_group_name_H-M   'P 1'
#
loop_
_entity.id
_entity.type
_entity.pdbx_description
1 polymer ?
#
loop_
_entity_poly.entity_id
_entity_poly.type
_entity_poly.pdbx_seq_one_letter_code
_entity_poly.pdbx_strand_id
1 'polypeptide(L)'
;MDQVCKHRQNECDLRREYLETTFTDLILELQEKLNDLQRAQLFGEDDPEERRRLEQRIEQLKKRKATRLDELKSMLRLSANLPEVITSALVIPAPVAMTDLEGEKLVTGLPMRRDDEVERIAMNIAMRYERSRGWTPYDVSQDGEHYDIRSESPTGEKRFIEVKGRARSGPIVLTGPEMDKLRQLGDRAYLYIVTFCRSEKPHLCIIRNPMASLSPEALYRQVQYLVDEADWQRVAEAVPDIPGESKS
;
A
#
# COMPACT_ATOMS: atom_id res chain seq x y z
N MET A 1 21.56 8.29 22.65
CA MET A 1 22.25 8.64 21.38
C MET A 1 22.81 7.41 20.67
N ASP A 2 23.63 6.60 21.32
CA ASP A 2 24.35 5.48 20.67
C ASP A 2 23.43 4.33 20.18
N GLN A 3 22.34 4.06 20.90
CA GLN A 3 21.37 3.01 20.54
C GLN A 3 20.52 3.34 19.32
N VAL A 4 20.16 4.61 19.10
CA VAL A 4 19.36 5.04 17.95
C VAL A 4 20.19 5.04 16.68
N CYS A 5 21.46 5.46 16.76
CA CYS A 5 22.40 5.34 15.65
C CYS A 5 22.70 3.88 15.29
N LYS A 6 22.96 3.02 16.29
CA LYS A 6 23.18 1.57 16.06
C LYS A 6 21.96 0.87 15.47
N HIS A 7 20.76 1.16 15.97
CA HIS A 7 19.54 0.54 15.45
C HIS A 7 19.30 0.93 13.98
N ARG A 8 19.55 2.19 13.61
CA ARG A 8 19.38 2.68 12.23
C ARG A 8 20.50 2.23 11.29
N GLN A 9 21.72 2.08 11.79
CA GLN A 9 22.83 1.48 11.05
C GLN A 9 22.46 0.04 10.68
N ASN A 10 22.01 -0.75 11.67
CA ASN A 10 21.56 -2.13 11.46
C ASN A 10 20.37 -2.21 10.49
N GLU A 11 19.42 -1.26 10.56
CA GLU A 11 18.29 -1.21 9.63
C GLU A 11 18.72 -0.87 8.19
N CYS A 12 19.65 0.07 8.01
CA CYS A 12 20.21 0.41 6.71
C CYS A 12 21.05 -0.73 6.13
N ASP A 13 21.78 -1.44 6.99
CA ASP A 13 22.61 -2.57 6.60
C ASP A 13 21.74 -3.77 6.19
N LEU A 14 20.68 -4.08 6.94
CA LEU A 14 19.70 -5.10 6.58
C LEU A 14 18.97 -4.78 5.27
N ARG A 15 18.58 -3.51 5.06
CA ARG A 15 17.96 -3.05 3.81
C ARG A 15 18.93 -3.15 2.63
N ARG A 16 20.21 -2.84 2.84
CA ARG A 16 21.25 -2.97 1.83
C ARG A 16 21.44 -4.42 1.45
N GLU A 17 21.58 -5.30 2.44
CA GLU A 17 21.74 -6.74 2.23
C GLU A 17 20.54 -7.33 1.47
N TYR A 18 19.31 -7.01 1.88
CA TYR A 18 18.11 -7.48 1.19
C TYR A 18 18.01 -6.96 -0.26
N LEU A 19 18.29 -5.67 -0.49
CA LEU A 19 18.29 -5.09 -1.84
C LEU A 19 19.41 -5.68 -2.70
N GLU A 20 20.59 -5.91 -2.13
CA GLU A 20 21.69 -6.50 -2.87
C GLU A 20 21.39 -7.94 -3.26
N THR A 21 20.89 -8.77 -2.35
CA THR A 21 20.57 -10.17 -2.62
C THR A 21 19.44 -10.30 -3.62
N THR A 22 18.28 -9.66 -3.39
CA THR A 22 17.11 -9.79 -4.27
C THR A 22 17.35 -9.32 -5.70
N PHE A 23 18.02 -8.18 -5.90
CA PHE A 23 18.36 -7.73 -7.25
C PHE A 23 19.43 -8.62 -7.89
N THR A 24 20.38 -9.15 -7.11
CA THR A 24 21.43 -10.03 -7.66
C THR A 24 20.86 -11.36 -8.11
N ASP A 25 19.99 -11.98 -7.31
CA ASP A 25 19.34 -13.26 -7.64
C ASP A 25 18.48 -13.13 -8.90
N LEU A 26 17.67 -12.07 -8.99
CA LEU A 26 16.83 -11.83 -10.15
C LEU A 26 17.65 -11.53 -11.42
N ILE A 27 18.78 -10.82 -11.27
CA ILE A 27 19.69 -10.57 -12.40
C ILE A 27 20.36 -11.88 -12.83
N LEU A 28 20.80 -12.72 -11.89
CA LEU A 28 21.41 -14.03 -12.16
C LEU A 28 20.44 -14.95 -12.90
N GLU A 29 19.19 -15.05 -12.46
CA GLU A 29 18.17 -15.87 -13.12
C GLU A 29 17.93 -15.42 -14.57
N LEU A 30 17.86 -14.11 -14.82
CA LEU A 30 17.69 -13.59 -16.17
C LEU A 30 18.95 -13.76 -17.03
N GLN A 31 20.14 -13.70 -16.42
CA GLN A 31 21.39 -14.00 -17.10
C GLN A 31 21.53 -15.47 -17.46
N GLU A 32 21.04 -16.39 -16.62
CA GLU A 32 20.98 -17.82 -16.91
C GLU A 32 20.08 -18.09 -18.12
N LYS A 33 18.86 -17.52 -18.11
CA LYS A 33 17.95 -17.58 -19.26
C LYS A 33 18.56 -17.01 -20.54
N LEU A 34 19.30 -15.90 -20.43
CA LEU A 34 20.01 -15.31 -21.56
C LEU A 34 21.11 -16.24 -22.10
N ASN A 35 21.86 -16.89 -21.21
CA ASN A 35 22.89 -17.86 -21.59
C ASN A 35 22.29 -19.09 -22.27
N ASP A 36 21.14 -19.57 -21.81
CA ASP A 36 20.44 -20.71 -22.42
C ASP A 36 19.97 -20.38 -23.84
N LEU A 37 19.42 -19.19 -24.07
CA LEU A 37 19.08 -18.71 -25.42
C LEU A 37 20.32 -18.54 -26.31
N GLN A 38 21.44 -18.05 -25.76
CA GLN A 38 22.69 -17.97 -26.50
C GLN A 38 23.26 -19.36 -26.86
N ARG A 39 23.05 -20.38 -26.01
CA ARG A 39 23.40 -21.77 -26.32
C ARG A 39 22.48 -22.35 -27.39
N ALA A 40 21.18 -22.13 -27.31
CA ALA A 40 20.21 -22.57 -28.31
C ALA A 40 20.54 -22.01 -29.71
N GLN A 41 21.03 -20.77 -29.78
CA GLN A 41 21.51 -20.16 -31.03
C GLN A 41 22.64 -20.97 -31.69
N LEU A 42 23.55 -21.56 -30.91
CA LEU A 42 24.63 -22.41 -31.46
C LEU A 42 24.09 -23.69 -32.12
N PHE A 43 22.88 -24.12 -31.76
CA PHE A 43 22.17 -25.26 -32.33
C PHE A 43 21.16 -24.88 -33.44
N GLY A 44 21.09 -23.59 -33.80
CA GLY A 44 20.24 -23.09 -34.90
C GLY A 44 18.82 -22.71 -34.50
N GLU A 45 18.47 -22.78 -33.21
CA GLU A 45 17.24 -22.23 -32.65
C GLU A 45 17.53 -20.80 -32.16
N ASP A 46 17.13 -19.78 -32.92
CA ASP A 46 17.38 -18.37 -32.58
C ASP A 46 16.06 -17.59 -32.40
N ASP A 47 15.86 -17.01 -31.22
CA ASP A 47 14.92 -15.91 -31.00
C ASP A 47 15.69 -14.61 -30.67
N PRO A 48 15.94 -13.75 -31.67
CA PRO A 48 16.66 -12.50 -31.46
C PRO A 48 15.84 -11.44 -30.73
N GLU A 49 14.50 -11.52 -30.75
CA GLU A 49 13.63 -10.55 -30.08
C GLU A 49 13.56 -10.81 -28.57
N GLU A 50 13.40 -12.08 -28.18
CA GLU A 50 13.37 -12.49 -26.77
C GLU A 50 14.69 -12.17 -26.07
N ARG A 51 15.81 -12.43 -26.75
CA ARG A 51 17.16 -12.09 -26.26
C ARG A 51 17.31 -10.60 -26.00
N ARG A 52 16.96 -9.76 -26.98
CA ARG A 52 17.05 -8.29 -26.84
C ARG A 52 16.16 -7.80 -25.69
N ARG A 53 14.98 -8.41 -25.51
CA ARG A 53 14.08 -8.10 -24.38
C ARG A 53 14.71 -8.46 -23.04
N LEU A 54 15.34 -9.63 -22.91
CA LEU A 54 16.04 -10.06 -21.69
C LEU A 54 17.24 -9.16 -21.38
N GLU A 55 18.06 -8.82 -22.37
CA GLU A 55 19.19 -7.90 -22.21
C GLU A 55 18.74 -6.53 -21.71
N GLN A 56 17.70 -5.95 -22.31
CA GLN A 56 17.12 -4.69 -21.86
C GLN A 56 16.58 -4.79 -20.43
N ARG A 57 15.95 -5.92 -20.08
CA ARG A 57 15.41 -6.14 -18.74
C ARG A 57 16.51 -6.24 -17.68
N ILE A 58 17.60 -6.94 -17.98
CA ILE A 58 18.77 -7.04 -17.11
C ILE A 58 19.37 -5.65 -16.88
N GLU A 59 19.52 -4.86 -17.95
CA GLU A 59 20.10 -3.51 -17.85
C GLU A 59 19.23 -2.56 -17.02
N GLN A 60 17.90 -2.62 -17.19
CA GLN A 60 16.96 -1.88 -16.36
C GLN A 60 17.08 -2.25 -14.87
N LEU A 61 17.22 -3.54 -14.55
CA LEU A 61 17.36 -4.01 -13.18
C LEU A 61 18.69 -3.56 -12.57
N LYS A 62 19.80 -3.63 -13.31
CA LYS A 62 21.10 -3.10 -12.89
C LYS A 62 21.04 -1.61 -12.57
N LYS A 63 20.44 -0.82 -13.46
CA LYS A 63 20.26 0.62 -13.26
C LYS A 63 19.41 0.92 -12.02
N ARG A 64 18.30 0.21 -11.85
CA ARG A 64 17.41 0.36 -10.69
C ARG A 64 18.10 -0.03 -9.38
N LYS A 65 18.90 -1.10 -9.36
CA LYS A 65 19.73 -1.50 -8.21
C LYS A 65 20.69 -0.38 -7.82
N ALA A 66 21.42 0.18 -8.80
CA ALA A 66 22.39 1.25 -8.57
C ALA A 66 21.73 2.50 -7.97
N THR A 67 20.60 2.95 -8.52
CA THR A 67 19.86 4.10 -8.00
C THR A 67 19.39 3.88 -6.56
N ARG A 68 18.84 2.70 -6.24
CA ARG A 68 18.38 2.39 -4.87
C ARG A 68 19.52 2.34 -3.85
N LEU A 69 20.68 1.83 -4.25
CA LEU A 69 21.87 1.84 -3.40
C LEU A 69 22.38 3.26 -3.15
N ASP A 70 22.31 4.14 -4.15
CA ASP A 70 22.75 5.54 -4.04
C ASP A 70 21.78 6.37 -3.17
N GLU A 71 20.48 6.15 -3.30
CA GLU A 71 19.46 6.71 -2.40
C GLU A 71 19.73 6.32 -0.93
N LEU A 72 20.03 5.04 -0.69
CA LEU A 72 20.33 4.53 0.66
C LEU A 72 21.62 5.14 1.23
N LYS A 73 22.65 5.34 0.39
CA LYS A 73 23.88 6.06 0.78
C LYS A 73 23.62 7.53 1.08
N SER A 74 22.72 8.17 0.34
CA SER A 74 22.39 9.59 0.51
C SER A 74 21.60 9.83 1.81
N MET A 75 20.73 8.89 2.19
CA MET A 75 20.04 8.92 3.50
C MET A 75 21.02 8.92 4.69
N LEU A 76 22.17 8.25 4.57
CA LEU A 76 23.20 8.24 5.61
C LEU A 76 23.96 9.57 5.75
N ARG A 77 23.97 10.42 4.70
CA ARG A 77 24.72 11.68 4.69
C ARG A 77 23.94 12.90 5.18
N LEU A 78 22.60 12.87 5.11
CA LEU A 78 21.74 14.03 5.41
C LEU A 78 21.42 14.24 6.90
N SER A 79 21.95 13.42 7.82
CA SER A 79 21.52 13.39 9.24
C SER A 79 22.49 14.02 10.24
N ALA A 80 23.44 14.86 9.82
CA ALA A 80 24.38 15.51 10.74
C ALA A 80 23.78 16.65 11.58
N ASN A 81 22.51 17.01 11.42
CA ASN A 81 21.86 18.06 12.20
C ASN A 81 20.57 17.52 12.85
N LEU A 82 20.67 17.08 14.12
CA LEU A 82 19.49 16.90 14.97
C LEU A 82 19.09 18.26 15.59
N PRO A 83 17.79 18.55 15.76
CA PRO A 83 17.37 19.63 16.64
C PRO A 83 17.59 19.23 18.11
N GLU A 84 17.99 20.19 18.93
CA GLU A 84 18.14 20.03 20.37
C GLU A 84 16.76 19.84 21.03
N VAL A 85 16.59 18.75 21.80
CA VAL A 85 15.33 18.43 22.48
C VAL A 85 15.28 19.16 23.82
N ILE A 86 14.48 20.23 23.90
CA ILE A 86 14.42 21.11 25.07
C ILE A 86 13.52 20.54 26.19
N THR A 87 12.52 19.71 25.88
CA THR A 87 11.59 19.16 26.90
C THR A 87 10.93 17.85 26.46
N SER A 88 10.50 17.02 27.42
CA SER A 88 9.67 15.83 27.18
C SER A 88 8.38 15.90 28.02
N ALA A 89 7.28 15.41 27.47
CA ALA A 89 6.00 15.28 28.16
C ALA A 89 5.52 13.83 28.13
N LEU A 90 4.97 13.38 29.26
CA LEU A 90 4.36 12.06 29.40
C LEU A 90 2.88 12.16 29.05
N VAL A 91 2.45 11.48 27.99
CA VAL A 91 1.05 11.46 27.54
C VAL A 91 0.40 10.15 27.97
N ILE A 92 -0.56 10.24 28.89
CA ILE A 92 -1.44 9.13 29.29
C ILE A 92 -2.74 9.27 28.49
N PRO A 93 -3.25 8.23 27.81
CA PRO A 93 -4.49 8.32 27.05
C PRO A 93 -5.67 8.63 27.97
N ALA A 94 -6.44 9.67 27.64
CA ALA A 94 -7.70 9.96 28.33
C ALA A 94 -8.75 8.90 27.96
N PRO A 95 -9.61 8.47 28.91
CA PRO A 95 -10.74 7.62 28.58
C PRO A 95 -11.74 8.40 27.72
N VAL A 96 -12.36 7.65 26.81
CA VAL A 96 -13.20 8.13 25.71
C VAL A 96 -14.27 9.13 26.19
N ALA A 97 -14.13 10.39 25.79
CA ALA A 97 -15.22 11.33 25.69
C ALA A 97 -14.87 12.42 24.66
N MET A 98 -15.88 12.71 23.86
CA MET A 98 -16.06 13.79 22.91
C MET A 98 -15.11 15.00 22.96
N THR A 99 -15.01 15.62 21.78
CA THR A 99 -14.74 17.04 21.51
C THR A 99 -13.28 17.44 21.33
N ASP A 100 -12.98 17.71 20.05
CA ASP A 100 -12.18 18.79 19.50
C ASP A 100 -11.02 19.35 20.34
N LEU A 101 -9.80 19.21 19.81
CA LEU A 101 -8.85 20.32 19.82
C LEU A 101 -8.12 20.40 18.47
N GLU A 102 -7.92 21.64 18.09
CA GLU A 102 -7.48 22.17 16.82
C GLU A 102 -6.01 21.86 16.54
N GLY A 103 -5.67 21.75 15.25
CA GLY A 103 -4.37 22.17 14.74
C GLY A 103 -3.12 21.48 15.30
N GLU A 104 -2.99 20.16 15.16
CA GLU A 104 -1.68 19.52 15.28
C GLU A 104 -1.36 18.64 14.08
N LYS A 105 -0.18 18.91 13.50
CA LYS A 105 0.41 18.18 12.37
C LYS A 105 0.32 16.68 12.66
N LEU A 106 -0.33 15.97 11.74
CA LEU A 106 -0.52 14.53 11.78
C LEU A 106 0.80 13.85 12.12
N VAL A 107 0.90 13.31 13.34
CA VAL A 107 2.06 12.53 13.77
C VAL A 107 2.13 11.30 12.87
N THR A 108 3.18 11.26 12.06
CA THR A 108 3.50 10.16 11.13
C THR A 108 3.81 8.91 11.93
N GLY A 109 2.81 8.06 12.19
CA GLY A 109 3.05 6.82 12.92
C GLY A 109 1.83 6.09 13.48
N LEU A 110 0.61 6.65 13.41
CA LEU A 110 -0.57 5.88 13.81
C LEU A 110 -0.96 4.91 12.69
N PRO A 111 -1.18 3.61 12.99
CA PRO A 111 -1.89 2.73 12.07
C PRO A 111 -3.23 3.41 11.77
N MET A 112 -3.54 3.65 10.49
CA MET A 112 -4.91 3.96 10.09
C MET A 112 -5.73 2.72 10.45
N ARG A 113 -6.26 2.69 11.67
CA ARG A 113 -7.24 1.69 12.06
C ARG A 113 -8.37 1.82 11.04
N ARG A 114 -8.63 0.76 10.28
CA ARG A 114 -9.76 0.71 9.35
C ARG A 114 -11.00 1.11 10.14
N ASP A 115 -11.64 2.16 9.67
CA ASP A 115 -12.88 2.65 10.24
C ASP A 115 -13.99 2.03 9.41
N ASP A 116 -14.34 0.78 9.74
CA ASP A 116 -15.28 -0.05 8.98
C ASP A 116 -16.63 0.65 8.80
N GLU A 117 -17.01 1.50 9.76
CA GLU A 117 -18.19 2.35 9.65
C GLU A 117 -18.06 3.38 8.51
N VAL A 118 -16.95 4.09 8.44
CA VAL A 118 -16.66 5.08 7.39
C VAL A 118 -16.57 4.43 6.02
N GLU A 119 -15.97 3.25 5.93
CA GLU A 119 -15.88 2.45 4.71
C GLU A 119 -17.28 2.03 4.22
N ARG A 120 -18.10 1.47 5.11
CA ARG A 120 -19.48 1.09 4.82
C ARG A 120 -20.33 2.28 4.35
N ILE A 121 -20.19 3.44 4.99
CA ILE A 121 -20.91 4.66 4.58
C ILE A 121 -20.44 5.10 3.18
N ALA A 122 -19.14 5.12 2.92
CA ALA A 122 -18.60 5.50 1.62
C ALA A 122 -19.08 4.58 0.51
N MET A 123 -19.06 3.27 0.72
CA MET A 123 -19.58 2.26 -0.21
C MET A 123 -21.07 2.47 -0.49
N ASN A 124 -21.88 2.67 0.55
CA ASN A 124 -23.32 2.90 0.36
C ASN A 124 -23.58 4.15 -0.50
N ILE A 125 -22.85 5.23 -0.25
CA ILE A 125 -23.00 6.49 -1.00
C ILE A 125 -22.58 6.32 -2.45
N ALA A 126 -21.46 5.63 -2.72
CA ALA A 126 -21.01 5.33 -4.08
C ALA A 126 -22.05 4.50 -4.84
N MET A 127 -22.56 3.42 -4.23
CA MET A 127 -23.59 2.55 -4.81
C MET A 127 -24.90 3.31 -5.05
N ARG A 128 -25.33 4.15 -4.10
CA ARG A 128 -26.54 4.98 -4.22
C ARG A 128 -26.40 6.00 -5.34
N TYR A 129 -25.23 6.63 -5.48
CA TYR A 129 -24.96 7.57 -6.55
C TYR A 129 -25.05 6.89 -7.92
N GLU A 130 -24.43 5.73 -8.10
CA GLU A 130 -24.49 5.01 -9.38
C GLU A 130 -25.93 4.58 -9.71
N ARG A 131 -26.69 4.09 -8.72
CA ARG A 131 -28.11 3.75 -8.92
C ARG A 131 -28.97 4.97 -9.27
N SER A 132 -28.74 6.13 -8.66
CA SER A 132 -29.58 7.32 -8.88
C SER A 132 -29.45 7.89 -10.29
N ARG A 133 -28.32 7.63 -10.97
CA ARG A 133 -28.08 7.98 -12.38
C ARG A 133 -28.40 6.86 -13.36
N GLY A 134 -29.09 5.80 -12.90
CA GLY A 134 -29.54 4.68 -13.73
C GLY A 134 -28.46 3.64 -14.04
N TRP A 135 -27.33 3.63 -13.33
CA TRP A 135 -26.32 2.58 -13.46
C TRP A 135 -26.62 1.43 -12.49
N THR A 136 -26.10 0.24 -12.80
CA THR A 136 -26.24 -0.97 -11.98
C THR A 136 -24.90 -1.30 -11.32
N PRO A 137 -24.68 -0.93 -10.05
CA PRO A 137 -23.45 -1.21 -9.35
C PRO A 137 -23.51 -2.54 -8.57
N TYR A 138 -22.38 -3.24 -8.57
CA TYR A 138 -22.12 -4.52 -7.90
C TYR A 138 -20.92 -4.34 -6.96
N ASP A 139 -21.08 -4.74 -5.71
CA ASP A 139 -19.98 -4.79 -4.74
C ASP A 139 -19.13 -6.03 -5.03
N VAL A 140 -17.85 -5.81 -5.29
CA VAL A 140 -16.84 -6.85 -5.57
C VAL A 140 -15.59 -6.68 -4.69
N SER A 141 -15.71 -5.89 -3.61
CA SER A 141 -14.60 -5.57 -2.69
C SER A 141 -13.98 -6.82 -2.03
N GLN A 142 -14.75 -7.89 -1.89
CA GLN A 142 -14.33 -9.17 -1.32
C GLN A 142 -13.83 -10.19 -2.37
N ASP A 143 -13.95 -9.87 -3.66
CA ASP A 143 -13.66 -10.83 -4.75
C ASP A 143 -12.16 -10.89 -5.11
N GLY A 144 -11.31 -10.12 -4.43
CA GLY A 144 -9.86 -10.05 -4.71
C GLY A 144 -9.52 -9.29 -6.00
N GLU A 145 -10.48 -8.53 -6.54
CA GLU A 145 -10.35 -7.85 -7.84
C GLU A 145 -9.51 -6.55 -7.80
N HIS A 146 -9.16 -6.09 -6.59
CA HIS A 146 -8.39 -4.86 -6.33
C HIS A 146 -9.10 -3.58 -6.83
N TYR A 147 -10.43 -3.59 -6.77
CA TYR A 147 -11.35 -2.44 -6.81
C TYR A 147 -12.65 -2.84 -6.09
N ASP A 148 -13.41 -1.86 -5.61
CA ASP A 148 -14.55 -2.13 -4.71
C ASP A 148 -15.88 -2.35 -5.45
N ILE A 149 -16.14 -1.58 -6.51
CA ILE A 149 -17.44 -1.59 -7.20
C ILE A 149 -17.25 -1.75 -8.70
N ARG A 150 -17.98 -2.70 -9.30
CA ARG A 150 -18.21 -2.74 -10.74
C ARG A 150 -19.56 -2.12 -11.05
N SER A 151 -19.63 -1.11 -11.90
CA SER A 151 -20.89 -0.45 -12.26
C SER A 151 -21.12 -0.49 -13.77
N GLU A 152 -22.33 -0.90 -14.18
CA GLU A 152 -22.70 -1.08 -15.58
C GLU A 152 -23.80 -0.08 -15.98
N SER A 153 -23.59 0.63 -17.09
CA SER A 153 -24.57 1.56 -17.64
C SER A 153 -25.69 0.82 -18.38
N PRO A 154 -26.86 1.46 -18.60
CA PRO A 154 -27.92 0.91 -19.46
C PRO A 154 -27.47 0.60 -20.90
N THR A 155 -26.40 1.25 -21.36
CA THR A 155 -25.83 1.09 -22.70
C THR A 155 -24.68 0.08 -22.75
N GLY A 156 -24.37 -0.59 -21.63
CA GLY A 156 -23.32 -1.61 -21.53
C GLY A 156 -21.91 -1.09 -21.23
N GLU A 157 -21.75 0.21 -20.95
CA GLU A 157 -20.47 0.76 -20.49
C GLU A 157 -20.16 0.26 -19.06
N LYS A 158 -18.92 -0.11 -18.78
CA LYS A 158 -18.50 -0.58 -17.46
C LYS A 158 -17.49 0.34 -16.81
N ARG A 159 -17.74 0.67 -15.55
CA ARG A 159 -16.83 1.36 -14.64
C ARG A 159 -16.33 0.41 -13.57
N PHE A 160 -15.07 0.59 -13.23
CA PHE A 160 -14.41 -0.08 -12.11
C PHE A 160 -14.00 1.00 -11.12
N ILE A 161 -14.58 0.94 -9.92
CA ILE A 161 -14.56 2.04 -8.97
C ILE A 161 -13.85 1.57 -7.71
N GLU A 162 -12.80 2.29 -7.34
CA GLU A 162 -12.16 2.23 -6.02
C GLU A 162 -12.80 3.29 -5.12
N VAL A 163 -13.19 2.93 -3.89
CA VAL A 163 -13.90 3.81 -2.96
C VAL A 163 -13.05 4.09 -1.72
N LYS A 164 -12.76 5.37 -1.46
CA LYS A 164 -12.05 5.81 -0.25
C LYS A 164 -12.94 6.69 0.61
N GLY A 165 -13.25 6.21 1.82
CA GLY A 165 -14.01 6.94 2.82
C GLY A 165 -13.14 7.74 3.78
N ARG A 166 -13.63 8.91 4.23
CA ARG A 166 -13.03 9.72 5.30
C ARG A 166 -14.12 10.31 6.21
N ALA A 167 -13.90 10.25 7.52
CA ALA A 167 -14.79 10.87 8.50
C ALA A 167 -14.85 12.40 8.37
N ARG A 168 -13.75 13.03 7.93
CA ARG A 168 -13.61 14.47 7.58
C ARG A 168 -12.95 14.60 6.20
N SER A 169 -12.29 15.70 5.88
CA SER A 169 -11.42 15.83 4.70
C SER A 169 -9.96 15.46 5.02
N GLY A 170 -9.16 15.07 4.02
CA GLY A 170 -7.74 14.74 4.21
C GLY A 170 -7.17 13.82 3.13
N PRO A 171 -5.89 13.40 3.29
CA PRO A 171 -5.22 12.55 2.31
C PRO A 171 -5.83 11.14 2.25
N ILE A 172 -5.83 10.58 1.04
CA ILE A 172 -6.15 9.18 0.79
C ILE A 172 -4.89 8.33 0.66
N VAL A 173 -5.01 7.04 0.96
CA VAL A 173 -3.94 6.06 0.75
C VAL A 173 -4.50 5.00 -0.18
N LEU A 174 -3.74 4.69 -1.23
CA LEU A 174 -3.99 3.57 -2.12
C LEU A 174 -2.94 2.50 -1.86
N THR A 175 -3.33 1.24 -1.85
CA THR A 175 -2.38 0.12 -1.77
C THR A 175 -1.69 -0.10 -3.11
N GLY A 176 -0.58 -0.84 -3.11
CA GLY A 176 0.14 -1.19 -4.36
C GLY A 176 -0.76 -1.89 -5.40
N PRO A 177 -1.48 -2.96 -5.02
CA PRO A 177 -2.40 -3.64 -5.94
C PRO A 177 -3.52 -2.74 -6.49
N GLU A 178 -4.13 -1.90 -5.65
CA GLU A 178 -5.15 -0.93 -6.09
C GLU A 178 -4.58 0.05 -7.13
N MET A 179 -3.39 0.60 -6.86
CA MET A 179 -2.69 1.50 -7.76
C MET A 179 -2.40 0.85 -9.12
N ASP A 180 -1.91 -0.39 -9.11
CA ASP A 180 -1.58 -1.12 -10.33
C ASP A 180 -2.84 -1.46 -11.13
N LYS A 181 -3.94 -1.84 -10.45
CA LYS A 181 -5.22 -2.12 -11.08
C LYS A 181 -5.84 -0.86 -11.70
N LEU A 182 -5.85 0.26 -10.98
CA LEU A 182 -6.33 1.55 -11.50
C LEU A 182 -5.52 1.99 -12.73
N ARG A 183 -4.20 1.77 -12.73
CA ARG A 183 -3.33 2.07 -13.88
C ARG A 183 -3.65 1.18 -15.08
N GLN A 184 -3.89 -0.11 -14.85
CA GLN A 184 -4.24 -1.08 -15.90
C GLN A 184 -5.58 -0.75 -16.57
N LEU A 185 -6.55 -0.27 -15.80
CA LEU A 185 -7.93 -0.01 -16.26
C LEU A 185 -8.10 1.35 -16.96
N GLY A 186 -7.20 2.30 -16.73
CA GLY A 186 -7.15 3.59 -17.43
C GLY A 186 -8.47 4.36 -17.40
N ASP A 187 -9.04 4.63 -18.57
CA ASP A 187 -10.27 5.44 -18.72
C ASP A 187 -11.54 4.79 -18.17
N ARG A 188 -11.47 3.49 -17.85
CA ARG A 188 -12.54 2.72 -17.21
C ARG A 188 -12.40 2.67 -15.69
N ALA A 189 -11.26 3.12 -15.15
CA ALA A 189 -11.01 3.24 -13.73
C ALA A 189 -11.52 4.57 -13.17
N TYR A 190 -12.17 4.47 -12.03
CA TYR A 190 -12.72 5.59 -11.29
C TYR A 190 -12.30 5.49 -9.82
N LEU A 191 -12.00 6.63 -9.21
CA LEU A 191 -11.72 6.75 -7.80
C LEU A 191 -12.78 7.65 -7.17
N TYR A 192 -13.53 7.09 -6.22
CA TYR A 192 -14.60 7.77 -5.51
C TYR A 192 -14.11 8.08 -4.11
N ILE A 193 -14.05 9.36 -3.77
CA ILE A 193 -13.61 9.81 -2.44
C ILE A 193 -14.82 10.39 -1.74
N VAL A 194 -15.23 9.75 -0.64
CA VAL A 194 -16.33 10.24 0.19
C VAL A 194 -15.74 10.87 1.44
N THR A 195 -15.90 12.18 1.59
CA THR A 195 -15.47 12.93 2.76
C THR A 195 -16.65 13.28 3.65
N PHE A 196 -16.39 13.57 4.92
CA PHE A 196 -17.41 13.90 5.91
C PHE A 196 -18.45 12.79 6.12
N CYS A 197 -18.04 11.51 6.05
CA CYS A 197 -18.95 10.35 6.16
C CYS A 197 -19.79 10.33 7.45
N ARG A 198 -19.29 10.87 8.56
CA ARG A 198 -20.02 10.92 9.85
C ARG A 198 -20.92 12.15 10.01
N SER A 199 -20.93 13.04 9.02
CA SER A 199 -21.78 14.22 9.04
C SER A 199 -23.16 13.92 8.42
N GLU A 200 -24.11 14.81 8.65
CA GLU A 200 -25.43 14.75 8.00
C GLU A 200 -25.35 14.88 6.46
N LYS A 201 -24.26 15.45 5.94
CA LYS A 201 -24.06 15.71 4.50
C LYS A 201 -22.67 15.26 4.04
N PRO A 202 -22.47 13.97 3.76
CA PRO A 202 -21.23 13.48 3.16
C PRO A 202 -21.06 14.02 1.74
N HIS A 203 -19.80 14.22 1.33
CA HIS A 203 -19.44 14.77 0.02
C HIS A 203 -18.73 13.72 -0.82
N LEU A 204 -19.28 13.43 -2.01
CA LEU A 204 -18.69 12.50 -2.96
C LEU A 204 -17.91 13.26 -4.06
N CYS A 205 -16.62 12.97 -4.17
CA CYS A 205 -15.74 13.43 -5.25
C CYS A 205 -15.42 12.25 -6.18
N ILE A 206 -15.49 12.48 -7.50
CA ILE A 206 -15.30 11.43 -8.51
C ILE A 206 -14.13 11.83 -9.42
N ILE A 207 -13.18 10.92 -9.58
CA ILE A 207 -12.01 11.10 -10.45
C ILE A 207 -12.00 9.96 -11.46
N ARG A 208 -12.07 10.30 -12.75
CA ARG A 208 -11.89 9.35 -13.85
C ARG A 208 -10.40 9.27 -14.20
N ASN A 209 -9.90 8.07 -14.45
CA ASN A 209 -8.49 7.81 -14.75
C ASN A 209 -7.57 8.50 -13.71
N PRO A 210 -7.66 8.10 -12.43
CA PRO A 210 -6.93 8.74 -11.35
C PRO A 210 -5.41 8.70 -11.56
N MET A 211 -4.91 7.67 -12.26
CA MET A 211 -3.48 7.51 -12.51
C MET A 211 -2.91 8.45 -13.57
N ALA A 212 -3.77 9.04 -14.41
CA ALA A 212 -3.35 10.09 -15.35
C ALA A 212 -3.38 11.50 -14.74
N SER A 213 -4.09 11.68 -13.62
CA SER A 213 -4.37 13.00 -13.02
C SER A 213 -3.76 13.20 -11.63
N LEU A 214 -3.50 12.13 -10.89
CA LEU A 214 -2.92 12.16 -9.55
C LEU A 214 -1.43 11.80 -9.58
N SER A 215 -0.65 12.48 -8.74
CA SER A 215 0.77 12.17 -8.50
C SER A 215 0.97 11.71 -7.05
N PRO A 216 0.62 10.45 -6.71
CA PRO A 216 0.73 9.94 -5.35
C PRO A 216 2.20 9.73 -4.97
N GLU A 217 2.56 10.18 -3.76
CA GLU A 217 3.87 9.94 -3.16
C GLU A 217 3.90 8.55 -2.49
N ALA A 218 4.98 7.79 -2.70
CA ALA A 218 5.12 6.45 -2.15
C ALA A 218 5.28 6.50 -0.63
N LEU A 219 4.26 6.06 0.10
CA LEU A 219 4.32 5.89 1.56
C LEU A 219 4.85 4.49 1.88
N TYR A 220 6.09 4.39 2.37
CA TYR A 220 6.67 3.13 2.85
C TYR A 220 6.15 2.79 4.26
N ARG A 221 4.98 2.17 4.38
CA ARG A 221 4.42 1.57 5.62
C ARG A 221 4.28 0.05 5.37
N GLN A 222 4.82 -0.95 6.08
CA GLN A 222 5.56 -1.16 7.34
C GLN A 222 6.30 -2.52 7.24
N VAL A 223 7.31 -2.77 8.07
CA VAL A 223 7.88 -4.10 8.36
C VAL A 223 7.05 -4.77 9.46
N GLN A 224 6.74 -6.05 9.30
CA GLN A 224 6.01 -6.88 10.28
C GLN A 224 6.98 -7.68 11.15
N TYR A 225 6.60 -7.93 12.40
CA TYR A 225 7.41 -8.70 13.36
C TYR A 225 6.77 -10.09 13.57
N LEU A 226 7.59 -11.13 13.43
CA LEU A 226 7.23 -12.52 13.72
C LEU A 226 7.57 -12.83 15.19
N VAL A 227 6.61 -13.37 15.94
CA VAL A 227 6.84 -13.92 17.28
C VAL A 227 6.72 -15.43 17.16
N ASP A 228 7.76 -16.15 17.60
CA ASP A 228 7.82 -17.60 17.49
C ASP A 228 6.85 -18.29 18.49
N GLU A 229 6.33 -19.45 18.09
CA GLU A 229 5.37 -20.21 18.88
C GLU A 229 5.93 -20.66 20.23
N ALA A 230 7.19 -21.10 20.25
CA ALA A 230 7.85 -21.52 21.48
C ALA A 230 8.01 -20.36 22.47
N ASP A 231 8.09 -19.12 21.95
CA ASP A 231 8.33 -17.93 22.77
C ASP A 231 7.06 -17.47 23.49
N TRP A 232 5.87 -17.57 22.85
CA TRP A 232 4.60 -17.23 23.51
C TRP A 232 3.99 -18.41 24.30
N GLN A 233 4.17 -19.65 23.85
CA GLN A 233 3.72 -20.84 24.62
C GLN A 233 4.42 -20.95 25.97
N ARG A 234 5.66 -20.44 26.10
CA ARG A 234 6.38 -20.39 27.37
C ARG A 234 5.71 -19.47 28.41
N VAL A 235 4.97 -18.45 27.96
CA VAL A 235 4.44 -17.38 28.85
C VAL A 235 2.91 -17.36 28.92
N ALA A 236 2.22 -18.02 27.99
CA ALA A 236 0.76 -18.01 27.92
C ALA A 236 0.11 -18.85 29.04
N GLU A 237 -0.99 -18.35 29.61
CA GLU A 237 -1.83 -19.07 30.59
C GLU A 237 -3.06 -19.66 29.87
N ALA A 238 -3.33 -20.95 30.09
CA ALA A 238 -4.41 -21.66 29.40
C ALA A 238 -5.75 -21.48 30.14
N VAL A 239 -6.78 -21.04 29.43
CA VAL A 239 -8.15 -20.93 29.94
C VAL A 239 -8.96 -22.15 29.44
N PRO A 240 -9.59 -22.92 30.33
CA PRO A 240 -10.44 -24.05 29.93
C PRO A 240 -11.78 -23.58 29.33
N ASP A 241 -12.44 -24.50 28.62
CA ASP A 241 -13.58 -24.28 27.71
C ASP A 241 -14.54 -23.16 28.12
N ILE A 242 -14.70 -22.21 27.20
CA ILE A 242 -15.71 -21.16 27.27
C ILE A 242 -17.02 -21.76 26.74
N PRO A 243 -18.07 -21.92 27.56
CA PRO A 243 -19.36 -22.40 27.09
C PRO A 243 -19.95 -21.41 26.07
N GLY A 244 -20.30 -21.90 24.88
CA GLY A 244 -20.87 -21.05 23.83
C GLY A 244 -22.24 -20.49 24.23
N GLU A 245 -22.43 -19.18 24.04
CA GLU A 245 -23.74 -18.55 24.22
C GLU A 245 -24.74 -19.11 23.20
N SER A 246 -25.81 -19.72 23.72
CA SER A 246 -26.97 -20.13 22.94
C SER A 246 -27.72 -18.87 22.49
N LYS A 247 -27.84 -18.69 21.18
CA LYS A 247 -28.69 -17.64 20.58
C LYS A 247 -30.15 -17.82 21.01
N SER A 248 -30.79 -16.74 21.45
CA SER A 248 -32.25 -16.53 21.43
C SER A 248 -32.53 -15.14 20.90
#